data_AF-A0A2C4PSB1-F1
#
_entry.id   AF-A0A2C4PSB1-F1
#
_cell.length_a   1.000
_cell.length_b   1.000
_cell.length_c   1.000
_cell.angle_alpha   90.00
_cell.angle_beta   90.00
_cell.angle_gamma   90.00
#
_symmetry.space_group_name_H-M   'P 1'
#
loop_
_entity.id
_entity.type
_entity.pdbx_description
1 polymer ?
#
loop_
_entity_poly.entity_id
_entity_poly.type
_entity_poly.pdbx_seq_one_letter_code
_entity_poly.pdbx_strand_id
1 'polypeptide(L)' 'MDKALSAAGMLFKGMSIEEVAKKLDVTIEKVKEWEKRLSH' A
#
# COMPACT_ATOMS: atom_id res chain seq x y z
N MET A 1 -11.23 7.86 -5.77
CA MET A 1 -10.29 6.79 -6.15
C MET A 1 -9.71 6.22 -4.87
N ASP A 2 -9.91 4.94 -4.61
CA ASP A 2 -9.47 4.27 -3.38
C ASP A 2 -7.95 4.21 -3.28
N LYS A 3 -7.37 4.95 -2.34
CA LYS A 3 -5.91 4.93 -2.05
C LYS A 3 -5.42 3.51 -1.74
N ALA A 4 -6.25 2.67 -1.12
CA ALA A 4 -5.94 1.28 -0.81
C ALA A 4 -5.73 0.43 -2.08
N LEU A 5 -6.55 0.63 -3.12
CA LEU A 5 -6.42 -0.08 -4.39
C LEU A 5 -5.17 0.38 -5.16
N SER A 6 -4.87 1.68 -5.13
CA SER A 6 -3.63 2.21 -5.69
C SER A 6 -2.40 1.68 -4.95
N ALA A 7 -2.45 1.59 -3.62
CA ALA A 7 -1.37 1.01 -2.82
C ALA A 7 -1.17 -0.47 -3.13
N ALA A 8 -2.25 -1.24 -3.16
CA ALA A 8 -2.26 -2.66 -3.53
C ALA A 8 -1.56 -2.89 -4.86
N GLY A 9 -1.92 -2.12 -5.89
CA GLY A 9 -1.32 -2.23 -7.22
C GLY A 9 0.16 -1.83 -7.27
N MET A 10 0.61 -0.90 -6.40
CA MET A 10 2.02 -0.54 -6.29
C MET A 10 2.84 -1.60 -5.56
N LEU A 11 2.31 -2.13 -4.45
CA LEU A 11 2.92 -3.25 -3.71
C LEU A 11 3.04 -4.50 -4.60
N PHE A 12 1.98 -4.82 -5.37
CA PHE A 12 2.00 -5.92 -6.34
C PHE A 12 3.02 -5.74 -7.45
N LYS A 13 3.33 -4.49 -7.82
CA LYS A 13 4.40 -4.15 -8.76
C LYS A 13 5.80 -4.27 -8.15
N GLY A 14 5.92 -4.62 -6.87
CA GLY A 14 7.19 -4.73 -6.15
C GLY A 14 7.68 -3.40 -5.57
N MET A 15 6.84 -2.36 -5.49
CA MET A 15 7.22 -1.16 -4.71
C MET A 15 7.23 -1.47 -3.23
N SER A 16 8.17 -0.87 -2.51
CA SER A 16 8.25 -0.95 -1.07
C SER A 16 7.08 -0.22 -0.40
N ILE A 17 6.62 -0.77 0.73
CA ILE A 17 5.58 -0.20 1.58
C ILE A 17 5.88 1.28 1.92
N GLU A 18 7.16 1.61 2.14
CA GLU A 18 7.63 2.96 2.45
C GLU A 18 7.44 3.94 1.28
N GLU A 19 7.74 3.52 0.05
CA GLU A 19 7.52 4.35 -1.14
C GLU A 19 6.03 4.57 -1.38
N VAL A 20 5.23 3.51 -1.23
CA VAL A 20 3.77 3.57 -1.38
C VAL A 20 3.15 4.50 -0.34
N ALA A 21 3.58 4.38 0.91
CA ALA A 21 3.16 5.22 2.02
C ALA A 21 3.45 6.71 1.73
N LYS A 22 4.69 7.01 1.33
CA LYS A 22 5.13 8.38 1.00
C LYS A 22 4.38 8.95 -0.20
N LYS A 23 4.10 8.14 -1.21
CA LYS A 23 3.46 8.58 -2.47
C LYS A 23 1.96 8.82 -2.34
N LEU A 24 1.31 8.09 -1.43
CA LEU A 24 -0.13 8.23 -1.14
C LEU A 24 -0.42 9.17 0.03
N ASP A 25 0.64 9.67 0.68
CA ASP A 25 0.60 10.45 1.91
C ASP A 25 -0.21 9.71 2.98
N VAL A 26 0.18 8.46 3.23
CA VAL A 26 -0.43 7.57 4.21
C VAL A 26 0.65 6.92 5.06
N THR A 27 0.31 6.52 6.27
CA THR A 27 1.25 5.86 7.17
C THR A 27 1.60 4.46 6.68
N ILE A 28 2.85 4.03 6.87
CA ILE A 28 3.32 2.66 6.58
C ILE A 28 2.40 1.62 7.23
N GLU A 29 1.89 1.90 8.43
CA GLU A 29 0.96 1.04 9.16
C GLU A 29 -0.32 0.74 8.35
N LYS A 30 -0.85 1.76 7.67
CA LYS A 30 -2.03 1.67 6.81
C LYS A 30 -1.76 0.83 5.56
N VAL A 31 -0.56 0.97 5.00
CA VAL A 31 -0.11 0.18 3.85
C VAL A 31 0.14 -1.29 4.23
N LYS A 32 0.71 -1.53 5.42
CA LYS A 32 0.85 -2.88 6.01
C LYS A 32 -0.51 -3.54 6.25
N GLU A 33 -1.50 -2.78 6.72
CA GLU A 33 -2.85 -3.30 6.91
C GLU A 33 -3.46 -3.76 5.57
N TRP A 34 -3.24 -2.99 4.50
CA TRP A 34 -3.69 -3.37 3.16
C TRP A 34 -2.98 -4.60 2.61
N GLU A 35 -1.66 -4.69 2.79
CA GLU A 35 -0.87 -5.86 2.40
C GLU A 35 -1.36 -7.13 3.12
N LYS A 36 -1.55 -7.05 4.44
CA LYS A 36 -2.07 -8.14 5.26
C LYS A 36 -3.51 -8.54 4.89
N ARG A 37 -4.34 -7.60 4.45
CA ARG A 37 -5.70 -7.84 3.95
C ARG A 37 -5.74 -8.47 2.55
N LEU A 38 -4.75 -8.20 1.71
CA LEU A 38 -4.65 -8.75 0.35
C LEU A 38 -4.01 -10.14 0.32
N SER A 39 -3.17 -10.45 1.32
CA SER A 39 -2.49 -11.73 1.44
C SER A 39 -3.36 -12.84 2.07
N HIS A 40 -4.64 -12.55 2.37
CA HIS A 40 -5.60 -13.45 3.00
C HIS A 40 -6.84 -13.65 2.12
#